data_AF-A0A2A3Y819-F1
#
_entry.id   AF-A0A2A3Y819-F1
#
_cell.length_a   1.000
_cell.length_b   1.000
_cell.length_c   1.000
_cell.angle_alpha   90.00
_cell.angle_beta   90.00
_cell.angle_gamma   90.00
#
_symmetry.space_group_name_H-M   'P 1'
#
loop_
_entity.id
_entity.type
_entity.pdbx_description
1 polymer ?
#
loop_
_entity_poly.entity_id
_entity_poly.type
_entity_poly.pdbx_seq_one_letter_code
_entity_poly.pdbx_strand_id
1 'polypeptide(L)'
;MGKQPVHVTDSGSGLKKSLTPAQMSMIALGSAIGTGLFAGSKLAISMAGPSVIVSYLIGGVVALLVMGALAEMTVKQPVAGSFGVYAERYLGRFAGYLTKYLYWSALIFAVGTEVSAVGEYMQYWFPEIPGLLWVILFSVVLLAVNFASVKTFGTTEYWFSAIKVFAVVAFIIIALWLVFHDSNDQFGFQNYTAEGGFFANGLSGMWSAVIVAIFSYMGIEAISIAAAEARNPKIAVRKAFKVSFLRLLLFYVFTMALILAVAPTSELISGGSPFVTVMSQVGIPFADSVLNFVLIIAALSAMNAQLYAATRMLHSLADSGHAPRLAHKTSSNGAPIHAVWMSAGGIAVAALVYAMVPEGGFGIMMSLATFGALATWFMILVTHVAFRRKVHREQVVLEYKLPGYPAASLFGAVLLAGLLVTSFVVPEFKYTLIFGVPFVIVMSVLYKLVFAGKKQPSA
;
A
#
# COMPACT_ATOMS: atom_id res chain seq x y z
N MET A 1 -40.06 -22.10 -26.48
CA MET A 1 -40.03 -21.12 -25.36
C MET A 1 -38.82 -21.40 -24.48
N GLY A 2 -37.91 -20.43 -24.38
CA GLY A 2 -36.55 -20.60 -23.88
C GLY A 2 -36.45 -20.85 -22.37
N LYS A 3 -35.55 -21.76 -22.00
CA LYS A 3 -35.08 -21.92 -20.62
C LYS A 3 -34.29 -20.67 -20.23
N GLN A 4 -34.80 -19.93 -19.24
CA GLN A 4 -34.07 -18.84 -18.62
C GLN A 4 -32.79 -19.39 -17.95
N PRO A 5 -31.65 -18.68 -18.03
CA PRO A 5 -30.43 -19.10 -17.36
C PRO A 5 -30.60 -18.99 -15.85
N VAL A 6 -30.28 -20.08 -15.14
CA VAL A 6 -30.18 -20.13 -13.68
C VAL A 6 -29.16 -19.07 -13.24
N HIS A 7 -29.64 -18.01 -12.58
CA HIS A 7 -28.78 -17.11 -11.84
C HIS A 7 -28.08 -17.90 -10.73
N VAL A 8 -26.78 -18.16 -10.90
CA VAL A 8 -25.92 -18.59 -9.80
C VAL A 8 -25.94 -17.46 -8.77
N THR A 9 -26.67 -17.69 -7.68
CA THR A 9 -26.64 -16.81 -6.52
C THR A 9 -25.30 -17.04 -5.81
N ASP A 10 -24.50 -15.97 -5.69
CA ASP A 10 -23.29 -15.91 -4.87
C ASP A 10 -23.65 -16.26 -3.42
N SER A 11 -23.57 -17.53 -3.04
CA SER A 11 -23.61 -17.97 -1.64
C SER A 11 -22.20 -17.85 -1.04
N GLY A 12 -22.03 -17.08 0.04
CA GLY A 12 -20.84 -17.27 0.89
C GLY A 12 -20.48 -16.20 1.93
N SER A 13 -20.49 -14.90 1.62
CA SER A 13 -19.75 -13.96 2.48
C SER A 13 -20.56 -13.21 3.56
N GLY A 14 -21.89 -13.13 3.46
CA GLY A 14 -22.72 -12.33 4.37
C GLY A 14 -22.43 -10.80 4.34
N LEU A 15 -21.50 -10.34 3.49
CA LEU A 15 -21.11 -8.94 3.36
C LEU A 15 -22.02 -8.21 2.36
N LYS A 16 -22.56 -7.04 2.73
CA LYS A 16 -23.39 -6.22 1.83
C LYS A 16 -22.51 -5.55 0.76
N LYS A 17 -22.80 -5.80 -0.52
CA LYS A 17 -22.20 -5.11 -1.68
C LYS A 17 -22.93 -3.77 -1.90
N SER A 18 -22.49 -2.67 -1.26
CA SER A 18 -23.18 -1.37 -1.27
C SER A 18 -22.44 -0.21 -1.95
N LEU A 19 -21.24 -0.43 -2.51
CA LEU A 19 -20.42 0.63 -3.11
C LEU A 19 -20.68 0.79 -4.61
N THR A 20 -20.79 2.03 -5.08
CA THR A 20 -20.94 2.32 -6.51
C THR A 20 -19.61 2.20 -7.26
N PRO A 21 -19.61 2.00 -8.60
CA PRO A 21 -18.37 1.97 -9.39
C PRO A 21 -17.50 3.23 -9.26
N ALA A 22 -18.13 4.41 -9.14
CA ALA A 22 -17.42 5.67 -8.93
C ALA A 22 -16.75 5.70 -7.55
N GLN A 23 -17.46 5.27 -6.49
CA GLN A 23 -16.89 5.11 -5.16
C GLN A 23 -15.74 4.11 -5.15
N MET A 24 -15.89 2.94 -5.78
CA MET A 24 -14.82 1.94 -5.86
C MET A 24 -13.57 2.48 -6.59
N SER A 25 -13.76 3.22 -7.69
CA SER A 25 -12.65 3.85 -8.41
C SER A 25 -11.94 4.90 -7.58
N MET A 26 -12.70 5.74 -6.86
CA MET A 26 -12.12 6.78 -6.00
C MET A 26 -11.47 6.19 -4.75
N ILE A 27 -12.04 5.16 -4.14
CA ILE A 27 -11.42 4.41 -3.03
C ILE A 27 -10.09 3.82 -3.48
N ALA A 28 -10.04 3.18 -4.66
CA ALA A 28 -8.79 2.64 -5.20
C ALA A 28 -7.76 3.73 -5.54
N LEU A 29 -8.22 4.91 -5.96
CA LEU A 29 -7.37 6.05 -6.22
C LEU A 29 -6.89 6.71 -4.92
N GLY A 30 -7.71 6.77 -3.88
CA GLY A 30 -7.35 7.28 -2.56
C GLY A 30 -6.40 6.36 -1.81
N SER A 31 -6.65 5.04 -1.87
CA SER A 31 -5.98 4.04 -1.03
C SER A 31 -4.48 3.88 -1.32
N ALA A 32 -4.04 4.20 -2.53
CA ALA A 32 -2.64 4.13 -2.91
C ALA A 32 -2.00 5.52 -3.10
N ILE A 33 -2.64 6.60 -2.61
CA ILE A 33 -2.00 7.90 -2.37
C ILE A 33 -2.12 8.12 -0.87
N GLY A 34 -1.09 7.70 -0.15
CA GLY A 34 -1.02 7.76 1.31
C GLY A 34 0.29 8.35 1.77
N THR A 35 0.64 8.13 3.04
CA THR A 35 1.87 8.68 3.64
C THR A 35 3.15 8.17 2.99
N GLY A 36 3.12 7.04 2.28
CA GLY A 36 4.28 6.58 1.50
C GLY A 36 4.77 7.61 0.47
N LEU A 37 3.88 8.35 -0.18
CA LEU A 37 4.27 9.46 -1.07
C LEU A 37 4.77 10.66 -0.28
N PHE A 38 4.04 11.08 0.75
CA PHE A 38 4.26 12.37 1.41
C PHE A 38 5.30 12.33 2.53
N ALA A 39 5.16 11.45 3.52
CA ALA A 39 6.14 11.27 4.59
C ALA A 39 7.30 10.36 4.15
N GLY A 40 6.98 9.30 3.40
CA GLY A 40 7.97 8.36 2.87
C GLY A 40 8.96 9.01 1.90
N SER A 41 8.58 10.07 1.18
CA SER A 41 9.52 10.78 0.31
C SER A 41 10.69 11.40 1.06
N LYS A 42 10.50 11.91 2.30
CA LYS A 42 11.63 12.39 3.12
C LYS A 42 12.67 11.28 3.32
N LEU A 43 12.21 10.12 3.75
CA LEU A 43 13.06 8.96 3.99
C LEU A 43 13.71 8.45 2.69
N ALA A 44 12.97 8.42 1.59
CA ALA A 44 13.51 7.96 0.31
C ALA A 44 14.56 8.93 -0.26
N ILE A 45 14.30 10.23 -0.17
CA ILE A 45 15.23 11.30 -0.59
C ILE A 45 16.48 11.28 0.30
N SER A 46 16.34 11.14 1.62
CA SER A 46 17.51 11.07 2.51
C SER A 46 18.39 9.85 2.21
N MET A 47 17.80 8.72 1.80
CA MET A 47 18.53 7.51 1.45
C MET A 47 19.19 7.56 0.07
N ALA A 48 18.54 8.09 -0.95
CA ALA A 48 19.01 8.02 -2.34
C ALA A 48 19.53 9.35 -2.92
N GLY A 49 19.23 10.48 -2.29
CA GLY A 49 19.36 11.79 -2.91
C GLY A 49 18.53 11.89 -4.20
N PRO A 50 18.99 12.61 -5.22
CA PRO A 50 18.26 12.79 -6.48
C PRO A 50 17.96 11.47 -7.23
N SER A 51 18.80 10.45 -7.04
CA SER A 51 18.58 9.11 -7.62
C SER A 51 17.34 8.38 -7.09
N VAL A 52 16.63 8.94 -6.10
CA VAL A 52 15.31 8.45 -5.66
C VAL A 52 14.32 8.34 -6.82
N ILE A 53 14.44 9.16 -7.88
CA ILE A 53 13.61 9.05 -9.09
C ILE A 53 13.76 7.66 -9.73
N VAL A 54 14.99 7.17 -9.84
CA VAL A 54 15.29 5.83 -10.37
C VAL A 54 14.75 4.76 -9.43
N SER A 55 14.84 4.99 -8.12
CA SER A 55 14.33 4.08 -7.09
C SER A 55 12.81 3.89 -7.23
N TYR A 56 12.06 4.96 -7.41
CA TYR A 56 10.61 4.92 -7.64
C TYR A 56 10.23 4.36 -9.01
N LEU A 57 11.07 4.54 -10.04
CA LEU A 57 10.91 3.86 -11.33
C LEU A 57 11.07 2.34 -11.20
N ILE A 58 12.11 1.86 -10.52
CA ILE A 58 12.33 0.43 -10.26
C ILE A 58 11.15 -0.15 -9.47
N GLY A 59 10.74 0.52 -8.39
CA GLY A 59 9.57 0.12 -7.61
C GLY A 59 8.30 0.08 -8.47
N GLY A 60 8.15 1.04 -9.39
CA GLY A 60 7.00 1.14 -10.30
C GLY A 60 6.97 -0.02 -11.30
N VAL A 61 8.13 -0.42 -11.83
CA VAL A 61 8.25 -1.61 -12.67
C VAL A 61 7.85 -2.87 -11.89
N VAL A 62 8.34 -3.05 -10.66
CA VAL A 62 7.95 -4.19 -9.81
C VAL A 62 6.45 -4.20 -9.53
N ALA A 63 5.88 -3.05 -9.19
CA ALA A 63 4.44 -2.86 -8.99
C ALA A 63 3.62 -3.28 -10.22
N LEU A 64 4.04 -2.86 -11.42
CA LEU A 64 3.35 -3.22 -12.67
C LEU A 64 3.47 -4.70 -13.01
N LEU A 65 4.60 -5.34 -12.69
CA LEU A 65 4.79 -6.78 -12.85
C LEU A 65 3.86 -7.57 -11.92
N VAL A 66 3.77 -7.18 -10.65
CA VAL A 66 2.84 -7.77 -9.67
C VAL A 66 1.40 -7.57 -10.13
N MET A 67 1.03 -6.36 -10.53
CA MET A 67 -0.31 -6.05 -11.02
C MET A 67 -0.66 -6.84 -12.28
N GLY A 68 0.26 -6.96 -13.24
CA GLY A 68 0.05 -7.73 -14.47
C GLY A 68 -0.08 -9.23 -14.22
N ALA A 69 0.69 -9.77 -13.26
CA ALA A 69 0.55 -11.16 -12.81
C ALA A 69 -0.80 -11.42 -12.13
N LEU A 70 -1.25 -10.51 -11.25
CA LEU A 70 -2.59 -10.58 -10.63
C LEU A 70 -3.70 -10.48 -11.68
N ALA A 71 -3.58 -9.51 -12.58
CA ALA A 71 -4.50 -9.29 -13.69
C ALA A 71 -4.73 -10.56 -14.50
N GLU A 72 -3.67 -11.27 -14.86
CA GLU A 72 -3.75 -12.52 -15.61
C GLU A 72 -4.49 -13.62 -14.84
N MET A 73 -4.19 -13.82 -13.56
CA MET A 73 -4.88 -14.78 -12.71
C MET A 73 -6.35 -14.41 -12.48
N THR A 74 -6.64 -13.12 -12.25
CA THR A 74 -8.00 -12.60 -12.02
C THR A 74 -8.88 -12.70 -13.26
N VAL A 75 -8.37 -12.39 -14.45
CA VAL A 75 -9.14 -12.54 -15.70
C VAL A 75 -9.49 -13.99 -15.94
N LYS A 76 -8.56 -14.91 -15.65
CA LYS A 76 -8.82 -16.35 -15.82
C LYS A 76 -9.79 -16.88 -14.76
N GLN A 77 -9.67 -16.40 -13.53
CA GLN A 77 -10.44 -16.92 -12.40
C GLN A 77 -10.79 -15.78 -11.42
N PRO A 78 -11.88 -15.03 -11.68
CA PRO A 78 -12.31 -13.95 -10.79
C PRO A 78 -12.84 -14.53 -9.48
N VAL A 79 -12.09 -14.35 -8.38
CA VAL A 79 -12.48 -14.79 -7.04
C VAL A 79 -12.20 -13.68 -6.02
N ALA A 80 -13.13 -13.46 -5.09
CA ALA A 80 -13.07 -12.34 -4.14
C ALA A 80 -11.85 -12.40 -3.18
N GLY A 81 -11.32 -13.59 -2.89
CA GLY A 81 -10.11 -13.76 -2.06
C GLY A 81 -8.78 -13.52 -2.79
N SER A 82 -8.82 -13.19 -4.09
CA SER A 82 -7.68 -12.80 -4.93
C SER A 82 -6.42 -13.65 -4.73
N PHE A 83 -5.26 -13.03 -4.51
CA PHE A 83 -3.96 -13.68 -4.42
C PHE A 83 -3.81 -14.68 -3.30
N GLY A 84 -4.50 -14.51 -2.17
CA GLY A 84 -4.51 -15.52 -1.10
C GLY A 84 -5.12 -16.84 -1.58
N VAL A 85 -6.20 -16.76 -2.37
CA VAL A 85 -6.86 -17.94 -2.96
C VAL A 85 -6.04 -18.51 -4.12
N TYR A 86 -5.38 -17.67 -4.92
CA TYR A 86 -4.47 -18.15 -5.96
C TYR A 86 -3.28 -18.91 -5.37
N ALA A 87 -2.64 -18.37 -4.34
CA ALA A 87 -1.54 -19.04 -3.64
C ALA A 87 -2.00 -20.39 -3.08
N GLU A 88 -3.18 -20.44 -2.46
CA GLU A 88 -3.78 -21.69 -1.97
C GLU A 88 -3.97 -22.73 -3.08
N ARG A 89 -4.50 -22.30 -4.23
CA ARG A 89 -4.84 -23.18 -5.35
C ARG A 89 -3.63 -23.68 -6.12
N TYR A 90 -2.60 -22.85 -6.31
CA TYR A 90 -1.47 -23.16 -7.19
C TYR A 90 -0.20 -23.58 -6.43
N LEU A 91 -0.05 -23.20 -5.17
CA LEU A 91 1.10 -23.55 -4.31
C LEU A 91 0.71 -24.40 -3.09
N GLY A 92 -0.58 -24.52 -2.79
CA GLY A 92 -1.11 -25.35 -1.72
C GLY A 92 -1.58 -24.58 -0.48
N ARG A 93 -2.26 -25.29 0.43
CA ARG A 93 -2.95 -24.72 1.61
C ARG A 93 -2.06 -23.84 2.47
N PHE A 94 -0.83 -24.29 2.74
CA PHE A 94 0.12 -23.53 3.54
C PHE A 94 0.50 -22.19 2.89
N ALA A 95 0.75 -22.16 1.58
CA ALA A 95 1.09 -20.94 0.86
C ALA A 95 -0.07 -19.95 0.85
N GLY A 96 -1.31 -20.43 0.69
CA GLY A 96 -2.52 -19.62 0.82
C GLY A 96 -2.68 -18.98 2.20
N TYR A 97 -2.55 -19.81 3.25
CA TYR A 97 -2.56 -19.36 4.65
C TYR A 97 -1.50 -18.28 4.90
N LEU A 98 -0.25 -18.56 4.56
CA LEU A 98 0.88 -17.68 4.86
C LEU A 98 0.75 -16.35 4.09
N THR A 99 0.39 -16.38 2.81
CA THR A 99 0.21 -15.18 1.99
C THR A 99 -0.87 -14.26 2.56
N LYS A 100 -2.00 -14.81 3.02
CA LYS A 100 -3.08 -14.04 3.65
C LYS A 100 -2.60 -13.37 4.95
N TYR A 101 -1.84 -14.08 5.79
CA TYR A 101 -1.28 -13.52 7.03
C TYR A 101 -0.18 -12.49 6.81
N LEU A 102 0.70 -12.70 5.82
CA LEU A 102 1.71 -11.72 5.42
C LEU A 102 1.04 -10.41 5.00
N TYR A 103 0.05 -10.48 4.13
CA TYR A 103 -0.67 -9.29 3.68
C TYR A 103 -1.48 -8.62 4.79
N TRP A 104 -2.16 -9.41 5.62
CA TRP A 104 -2.89 -8.89 6.79
C TRP A 104 -1.96 -8.13 7.74
N SER A 105 -0.78 -8.69 8.03
CA SER A 105 0.22 -8.01 8.86
C SER A 105 0.72 -6.71 8.22
N ALA A 106 0.96 -6.71 6.89
CA ALA A 106 1.38 -5.52 6.15
C ALA A 106 0.39 -4.37 6.35
N LEU A 107 -0.91 -4.66 6.18
CA LEU A 107 -1.98 -3.68 6.32
C LEU A 107 -2.07 -3.12 7.74
N ILE A 108 -1.94 -3.98 8.75
CA ILE A 108 -2.04 -3.55 10.15
C ILE A 108 -0.89 -2.64 10.54
N PHE A 109 0.35 -3.00 10.19
CA PHE A 109 1.49 -2.13 10.46
C PHE A 109 1.44 -0.86 9.62
N ALA A 110 0.91 -0.92 8.39
CA ALA A 110 0.67 0.28 7.60
C ALA A 110 -0.29 1.25 8.28
N VAL A 111 -1.41 0.77 8.87
CA VAL A 111 -2.29 1.64 9.68
C VAL A 111 -1.51 2.34 10.79
N GLY A 112 -0.57 1.62 11.41
CA GLY A 112 0.36 2.15 12.38
C GLY A 112 1.34 3.20 11.84
N THR A 113 1.84 3.01 10.62
CA THR A 113 2.67 3.98 9.89
C THR A 113 1.90 5.27 9.64
N GLU A 114 0.68 5.16 9.14
CA GLU A 114 -0.14 6.32 8.82
C GLU A 114 -0.50 7.13 10.08
N VAL A 115 -0.85 6.49 11.20
CA VAL A 115 -1.15 7.21 12.43
C VAL A 115 0.09 7.89 13.03
N SER A 116 1.26 7.25 12.87
CA SER A 116 2.54 7.86 13.26
C SER A 116 2.82 9.12 12.44
N ALA A 117 2.55 9.08 11.13
CA ALA A 117 2.68 10.26 10.27
C ALA A 117 1.71 11.39 10.65
N VAL A 118 0.46 11.07 11.03
CA VAL A 118 -0.48 12.08 11.55
C VAL A 118 0.10 12.74 12.82
N GLY A 119 0.75 11.96 13.69
CA GLY A 119 1.46 12.50 14.85
C GLY A 119 2.51 13.54 14.48
N GLU A 120 3.37 13.22 13.50
CA GLU A 120 4.40 14.13 12.99
C GLU A 120 3.79 15.37 12.31
N TYR A 121 2.74 15.21 11.49
CA TYR A 121 2.08 16.35 10.83
C TYR A 121 1.37 17.27 11.81
N MET A 122 0.85 16.77 12.93
CA MET A 122 0.26 17.62 13.97
C MET A 122 1.31 18.44 14.72
N GLN A 123 2.52 17.90 14.88
CA GLN A 123 3.65 18.63 15.46
C GLN A 123 4.13 19.80 14.60
N TYR A 124 3.73 19.86 13.32
CA TYR A 124 3.92 21.04 12.48
C TYR A 124 3.32 22.31 13.10
N TRP A 125 2.07 22.22 13.59
CA TRP A 125 1.39 23.35 14.23
C TRP A 125 1.57 23.38 15.74
N PHE A 126 1.73 22.22 16.36
CA PHE A 126 1.79 22.05 17.80
C PHE A 126 3.06 21.29 18.22
N PRO A 127 4.26 21.85 18.00
CA PRO A 127 5.52 21.16 18.24
C PRO A 127 5.73 20.80 19.73
N GLU A 128 5.16 21.60 20.63
CA GLU A 128 5.21 21.40 22.09
C GLU A 128 4.37 20.19 22.56
N ILE A 129 3.43 19.72 21.74
CA ILE A 129 2.55 18.59 22.09
C ILE A 129 3.22 17.28 21.64
N PRO A 130 3.46 16.32 22.55
CA PRO A 130 4.06 15.04 22.19
C PRO A 130 3.25 14.31 21.11
N GLY A 131 3.92 13.86 20.05
CA GLY A 131 3.31 13.11 18.95
C GLY A 131 2.48 11.91 19.38
N LEU A 132 2.84 11.26 20.49
CA LEU A 132 2.08 10.15 21.08
C LEU A 132 0.62 10.52 21.40
N LEU A 133 0.36 11.74 21.88
CA LEU A 133 -1.01 12.18 22.19
C LEU A 133 -1.85 12.28 20.92
N TRP A 134 -1.26 12.79 19.84
CA TRP A 134 -1.89 12.84 18.53
C TRP A 134 -2.16 11.43 17.99
N VAL A 135 -1.17 10.52 18.11
CA VAL A 135 -1.34 9.12 17.72
C VAL A 135 -2.52 8.48 18.45
N ILE A 136 -2.62 8.63 19.76
CA ILE A 136 -3.72 8.09 20.57
C ILE A 136 -5.06 8.73 20.16
N LEU A 137 -5.10 10.05 20.03
CA LEU A 137 -6.32 10.78 19.68
C LEU A 137 -6.89 10.31 18.32
N PHE A 138 -6.07 10.35 17.27
CA PHE A 138 -6.52 9.97 15.92
C PHE A 138 -6.79 8.47 15.79
N SER A 139 -6.14 7.65 16.61
CA SER A 139 -6.47 6.23 16.75
C SER A 139 -7.88 6.01 17.28
N VAL A 140 -8.25 6.70 18.36
CA VAL A 140 -9.60 6.62 18.94
C VAL A 140 -10.64 7.12 17.95
N VAL A 141 -10.37 8.24 17.27
CA VAL A 141 -11.24 8.78 16.22
C VAL A 141 -11.43 7.76 15.09
N LEU A 142 -10.36 7.14 14.59
CA LEU A 142 -10.44 6.13 13.53
C LEU A 142 -11.31 4.94 13.95
N LEU A 143 -11.11 4.42 15.17
CA LEU A 143 -11.88 3.31 15.70
C LEU A 143 -13.37 3.69 15.81
N ALA A 144 -13.67 4.87 16.34
CA ALA A 144 -15.04 5.37 16.41
C ALA A 144 -15.71 5.48 15.03
N VAL A 145 -15.00 6.00 14.03
CA VAL A 145 -15.50 6.09 12.64
C VAL A 145 -15.73 4.71 12.03
N ASN A 146 -14.85 3.73 12.32
CA ASN A 146 -14.99 2.36 11.80
C ASN A 146 -16.11 1.56 12.48
N PHE A 147 -16.51 1.93 13.70
CA PHE A 147 -17.71 1.39 14.34
C PHE A 147 -19.01 2.06 13.85
N ALA A 148 -18.92 3.28 13.31
CA ALA A 148 -20.04 3.93 12.65
C ALA A 148 -20.35 3.30 11.27
N SER A 149 -21.59 3.42 10.81
CA SER A 149 -22.13 2.70 9.64
C SER A 149 -21.23 2.73 8.39
N VAL A 150 -21.04 1.55 7.77
CA VAL A 150 -20.30 1.32 6.50
C VAL A 150 -20.80 2.22 5.34
N LYS A 151 -22.03 2.74 5.43
CA LYS A 151 -22.59 3.64 4.41
C LYS A 151 -21.91 5.02 4.41
N THR A 152 -21.37 5.47 5.54
CA THR A 152 -20.62 6.74 5.65
C THR A 152 -19.23 6.61 5.03
N PHE A 153 -18.59 5.43 5.13
CA PHE A 153 -17.25 5.16 4.61
C PHE A 153 -17.10 5.54 3.13
N GLY A 154 -17.98 5.04 2.26
CA GLY A 154 -17.84 5.24 0.81
C GLY A 154 -17.95 6.69 0.36
N THR A 155 -18.71 7.52 1.10
CA THR A 155 -18.87 8.95 0.80
C THR A 155 -17.72 9.77 1.35
N THR A 156 -17.29 9.51 2.60
CA THR A 156 -16.13 10.18 3.19
C THR A 156 -14.86 9.92 2.39
N GLU A 157 -14.63 8.66 2.01
CA GLU A 157 -13.44 8.26 1.25
C GLU A 157 -13.40 8.88 -0.15
N TYR A 158 -14.56 9.06 -0.79
CA TYR A 158 -14.66 9.77 -2.06
C TYR A 158 -14.13 11.21 -1.95
N TRP A 159 -14.59 11.96 -0.93
CA TRP A 159 -14.17 13.34 -0.72
C TRP A 159 -12.70 13.44 -0.30
N PHE A 160 -12.24 12.58 0.60
CA PHE A 160 -10.82 12.53 0.99
C PHE A 160 -9.90 12.25 -0.20
N SER A 161 -10.32 11.33 -1.08
CA SER A 161 -9.59 11.03 -2.31
C SER A 161 -9.58 12.22 -3.30
N ALA A 162 -10.70 12.93 -3.43
CA ALA A 162 -10.79 14.11 -4.28
C ALA A 162 -9.85 15.24 -3.80
N ILE A 163 -9.85 15.53 -2.50
CA ILE A 163 -8.97 16.54 -1.88
C ILE A 163 -7.50 16.19 -2.12
N LYS A 164 -7.11 14.93 -1.92
CA LYS A 164 -5.74 14.44 -2.18
C LYS A 164 -5.31 14.68 -3.61
N VAL A 165 -6.11 14.22 -4.56
CA VAL A 165 -5.78 14.32 -5.99
C VAL A 165 -5.67 15.79 -6.40
N PHE A 166 -6.60 16.63 -5.94
CA PHE A 166 -6.55 18.06 -6.19
C PHE A 166 -5.25 18.68 -5.65
N ALA A 167 -4.87 18.39 -4.40
CA ALA A 167 -3.65 18.93 -3.80
C ALA A 167 -2.38 18.50 -4.54
N VAL A 168 -2.28 17.24 -4.96
CA VAL A 168 -1.13 16.76 -5.74
C VAL A 168 -1.09 17.45 -7.11
N VAL A 169 -2.22 17.61 -7.78
CA VAL A 169 -2.27 18.31 -9.09
C VAL A 169 -1.92 19.79 -8.92
N ALA A 170 -2.44 20.47 -7.90
CA ALA A 170 -2.10 21.85 -7.59
C ALA A 170 -0.60 22.01 -7.30
N PHE A 171 -0.04 21.11 -6.48
CA PHE A 171 1.40 21.05 -6.20
C PHE A 171 2.22 20.91 -7.48
N ILE A 172 1.85 19.97 -8.37
CA ILE A 172 2.54 19.76 -9.65
C ILE A 172 2.51 21.04 -10.50
N ILE A 173 1.36 21.71 -10.61
CA ILE A 173 1.21 22.95 -11.39
C ILE A 173 2.11 24.05 -10.82
N ILE A 174 2.11 24.24 -9.49
CA ILE A 174 2.95 25.23 -8.83
C ILE A 174 4.43 24.91 -9.04
N ALA A 175 4.86 23.67 -8.81
CA ALA A 175 6.25 23.26 -8.98
C ALA A 175 6.72 23.40 -10.43
N LEU A 176 5.87 23.08 -11.42
CA LEU A 176 6.17 23.32 -12.84
C LEU A 176 6.33 24.81 -13.12
N TRP A 177 5.44 25.64 -12.60
CA TRP A 177 5.55 27.08 -12.79
C TRP A 177 6.87 27.61 -12.24
N LEU A 178 7.27 27.20 -11.03
CA LEU A 178 8.55 27.56 -10.42
C LEU A 178 9.74 27.11 -11.27
N VAL A 179 9.79 25.84 -11.67
CA VAL A 179 10.92 25.28 -12.44
C VAL A 179 11.09 25.93 -13.82
N PHE A 180 10.01 26.39 -14.46
CA PHE A 180 10.07 26.93 -15.82
C PHE A 180 10.01 28.47 -15.92
N HIS A 181 9.63 29.18 -14.85
CA HIS A 181 9.48 30.64 -14.86
C HIS A 181 10.36 31.34 -13.81
N ASP A 182 11.18 30.60 -13.07
CA ASP A 182 12.17 31.23 -12.21
C ASP A 182 13.26 31.93 -13.05
N SER A 183 13.52 33.19 -12.70
CA SER A 183 14.50 34.03 -13.38
C SER A 183 15.84 34.06 -12.65
N ASN A 184 15.91 33.49 -11.44
CA ASN A 184 17.09 33.52 -10.57
C ASN A 184 17.86 32.19 -10.52
N ASP A 185 17.49 31.21 -11.35
CA ASP A 185 18.05 29.85 -11.34
C ASP A 185 18.07 29.19 -9.94
N GLN A 186 17.12 29.54 -9.06
CA GLN A 186 16.92 28.89 -7.76
C GLN A 186 16.15 27.58 -7.93
N PHE A 187 15.12 27.60 -8.78
CA PHE A 187 14.27 26.46 -9.09
C PHE A 187 14.68 25.88 -10.45
N GLY A 188 15.20 24.65 -10.47
CA GLY A 188 15.54 23.97 -11.71
C GLY A 188 16.33 22.68 -11.56
N PHE A 189 16.63 22.05 -12.70
CA PHE A 189 17.28 20.74 -12.75
C PHE A 189 18.73 20.73 -12.22
N GLN A 190 19.35 21.89 -12.05
CA GLN A 190 20.65 22.05 -11.38
C GLN A 190 20.65 21.49 -9.95
N ASN A 191 19.50 21.52 -9.26
CA ASN A 191 19.33 20.98 -7.92
C ASN A 191 19.55 19.46 -7.86
N TYR A 192 19.44 18.74 -9.00
CA TYR A 192 19.73 17.30 -9.07
C TYR A 192 21.22 16.99 -8.90
N THR A 193 22.09 17.98 -9.07
CA THR A 193 23.54 17.81 -8.99
C THR A 193 24.21 18.72 -7.98
N ALA A 194 23.45 19.58 -7.29
CA ALA A 194 23.95 20.57 -6.35
C ALA A 194 24.72 19.96 -5.16
N GLU A 195 24.33 18.77 -4.70
CA GLU A 195 24.85 18.16 -3.46
C GLU A 195 25.49 16.79 -3.72
N GLY A 196 26.62 16.76 -4.42
CA GLY A 196 27.35 15.51 -4.68
C GLY A 196 26.87 14.73 -5.92
N GLY A 197 26.07 15.35 -6.78
CA GLY A 197 25.60 14.76 -8.03
C GLY A 197 24.33 13.93 -7.90
N PHE A 198 23.87 13.38 -9.04
CA PHE A 198 22.61 12.64 -9.08
C PHE A 198 22.60 11.37 -8.20
N PHE A 199 23.77 10.72 -8.06
CA PHE A 199 23.99 9.56 -7.20
C PHE A 199 24.77 9.94 -5.93
N ALA A 200 24.37 11.03 -5.25
CA ALA A 200 25.04 11.53 -4.05
C ALA A 200 25.28 10.44 -2.97
N ASN A 201 24.31 9.55 -2.78
CA ASN A 201 24.38 8.43 -1.83
C ASN A 201 24.76 7.08 -2.49
N GLY A 202 25.30 7.13 -3.70
CA GLY A 202 25.70 5.97 -4.49
C GLY A 202 24.55 5.06 -4.93
N LEU A 203 24.91 3.96 -5.61
CA LEU A 203 23.94 2.95 -6.07
C LEU A 203 23.28 2.20 -4.92
N SER A 204 23.95 2.08 -3.78
CA SER A 204 23.39 1.44 -2.57
C SER A 204 22.27 2.28 -1.97
N GLY A 205 22.41 3.61 -1.91
CA GLY A 205 21.36 4.52 -1.45
C GLY A 205 20.13 4.47 -2.35
N MET A 206 20.35 4.56 -3.67
CA MET A 206 19.31 4.36 -4.69
C MET A 206 18.58 3.01 -4.49
N TRP A 207 19.32 1.91 -4.42
CA TRP A 207 18.73 0.59 -4.27
C TRP A 207 17.92 0.45 -2.96
N SER A 208 18.41 1.05 -1.88
CA SER A 208 17.74 1.00 -0.58
C SER A 208 16.44 1.80 -0.58
N ALA A 209 16.37 2.93 -1.28
CA ALA A 209 15.14 3.72 -1.42
C ALA A 209 14.04 3.02 -2.25
N VAL A 210 14.38 1.97 -3.01
CA VAL A 210 13.36 1.12 -3.67
C VAL A 210 12.45 0.48 -2.63
N ILE A 211 12.95 0.18 -1.42
CA ILE A 211 12.16 -0.37 -0.31
C ILE A 211 11.02 0.59 0.06
N VAL A 212 11.32 1.89 0.18
CA VAL A 212 10.33 2.94 0.46
C VAL A 212 9.33 3.07 -0.69
N ALA A 213 9.80 2.96 -1.94
CA ALA A 213 8.94 2.99 -3.11
C ALA A 213 7.94 1.82 -3.13
N ILE A 214 8.36 0.59 -2.77
CA ILE A 214 7.45 -0.56 -2.68
C ILE A 214 6.36 -0.31 -1.63
N PHE A 215 6.72 0.19 -0.45
CA PHE A 215 5.73 0.57 0.56
C PHE A 215 4.76 1.64 0.01
N SER A 216 5.29 2.64 -0.67
CA SER A 216 4.51 3.71 -1.28
C SER A 216 3.50 3.21 -2.32
N TYR A 217 3.82 2.13 -3.01
CA TYR A 217 2.96 1.51 -4.01
C TYR A 217 2.05 0.43 -3.45
N MET A 218 2.09 0.16 -2.15
CA MET A 218 1.16 -0.75 -1.51
C MET A 218 -0.29 -0.23 -1.67
N GLY A 219 -1.21 -1.13 -1.99
CA GLY A 219 -2.62 -0.83 -2.25
C GLY A 219 -3.01 -0.88 -3.72
N ILE A 220 -2.06 -0.97 -4.66
CA ILE A 220 -2.37 -1.21 -6.10
C ILE A 220 -3.09 -2.55 -6.32
N GLU A 221 -2.81 -3.55 -5.47
CA GLU A 221 -3.45 -4.87 -5.49
C GLU A 221 -4.94 -4.80 -5.15
N ALA A 222 -5.40 -3.76 -4.44
CA ALA A 222 -6.82 -3.54 -4.17
C ALA A 222 -7.64 -3.41 -5.47
N ILE A 223 -7.01 -2.87 -6.51
CA ILE A 223 -7.64 -2.75 -7.83
C ILE A 223 -7.88 -4.12 -8.45
N SER A 224 -6.98 -5.09 -8.23
CA SER A 224 -7.17 -6.47 -8.72
C SER A 224 -8.33 -7.18 -8.01
N ILE A 225 -8.53 -6.90 -6.72
CA ILE A 225 -9.65 -7.41 -5.93
C ILE A 225 -10.95 -6.82 -6.47
N ALA A 226 -11.01 -5.50 -6.66
CA ALA A 226 -12.18 -4.83 -7.22
C ALA A 226 -12.50 -5.32 -8.64
N ALA A 227 -11.48 -5.61 -9.45
CA ALA A 227 -11.66 -6.13 -10.80
C ALA A 227 -12.23 -7.56 -10.82
N ALA A 228 -11.98 -8.37 -9.78
CA ALA A 228 -12.59 -9.69 -9.63
C ALA A 228 -14.11 -9.62 -9.38
N GLU A 229 -14.60 -8.50 -8.85
CA GLU A 229 -16.03 -8.26 -8.59
C GLU A 229 -16.73 -7.54 -9.75
N ALA A 230 -16.02 -7.19 -10.82
CA ALA A 230 -16.56 -6.45 -11.95
C ALA A 230 -17.36 -7.33 -12.92
N ARG A 231 -18.41 -6.77 -13.55
CA ARG A 231 -19.22 -7.47 -14.58
C ARG A 231 -18.40 -8.03 -15.74
N ASN A 232 -17.33 -7.32 -16.12
CA ASN A 232 -16.37 -7.76 -17.12
C ASN A 232 -14.95 -7.59 -16.56
N PRO A 233 -14.38 -8.63 -15.91
CA PRO A 233 -13.08 -8.56 -15.28
C PRO A 233 -11.96 -8.16 -16.25
N LYS A 234 -12.01 -8.61 -17.50
CA LYS A 234 -11.00 -8.30 -18.53
C LYS A 234 -10.92 -6.80 -18.84
N ILE A 235 -12.06 -6.17 -19.07
CA ILE A 235 -12.11 -4.73 -19.35
C ILE A 235 -11.70 -3.95 -18.09
N ALA A 236 -12.20 -4.37 -16.93
CA ALA A 236 -11.88 -3.74 -15.65
C ALA A 236 -10.37 -3.77 -15.37
N VAL A 237 -9.73 -4.92 -15.51
CA VAL A 237 -8.28 -5.12 -15.36
C VAL A 237 -7.46 -4.27 -16.33
N ARG A 238 -7.85 -4.20 -17.61
CA ARG A 238 -7.14 -3.36 -18.60
C ARG A 238 -7.21 -1.87 -18.24
N LYS A 239 -8.39 -1.39 -17.83
CA LYS A 239 -8.57 0.01 -17.41
C LYS A 239 -7.78 0.30 -16.14
N ALA A 240 -7.88 -0.60 -15.16
CA ALA A 240 -7.13 -0.57 -13.92
C ALA A 240 -5.62 -0.44 -14.15
N PHE A 241 -5.05 -1.24 -15.04
CA PHE A 241 -3.63 -1.21 -15.37
C PHE A 241 -3.19 0.15 -15.93
N LYS A 242 -3.94 0.71 -16.89
CA LYS A 242 -3.64 2.04 -17.46
C LYS A 242 -3.69 3.15 -16.41
N VAL A 243 -4.71 3.12 -15.56
CA VAL A 243 -4.87 4.09 -14.46
C VAL A 243 -3.72 3.97 -13.46
N SER A 244 -3.34 2.74 -13.10
CA SER A 244 -2.25 2.49 -12.17
C SER A 244 -0.90 2.93 -12.75
N PHE A 245 -0.64 2.62 -14.01
CA PHE A 245 0.56 3.09 -14.71
C PHE A 245 0.67 4.62 -14.70
N LEU A 246 -0.38 5.32 -15.13
CA LEU A 246 -0.40 6.78 -15.16
C LEU A 246 -0.19 7.38 -13.77
N ARG A 247 -0.83 6.78 -12.76
CA ARG A 247 -0.72 7.19 -11.36
C ARG A 247 0.71 7.02 -10.81
N LEU A 248 1.35 5.87 -11.04
CA LEU A 248 2.73 5.61 -10.62
C LEU A 248 3.69 6.59 -11.28
N LEU A 249 3.51 6.88 -12.57
CA LEU A 249 4.37 7.82 -13.28
C LEU A 249 4.13 9.27 -12.81
N LEU A 250 2.88 9.72 -12.74
CA LEU A 250 2.55 11.12 -12.48
C LEU A 250 2.70 11.51 -11.01
N PHE A 251 2.06 10.77 -10.11
CA PHE A 251 1.99 11.17 -8.69
C PHE A 251 3.24 10.80 -7.91
N TYR A 252 4.01 9.83 -8.38
CA TYR A 252 5.22 9.41 -7.69
C TYR A 252 6.48 9.88 -8.42
N VAL A 253 6.76 9.34 -9.60
CA VAL A 253 8.01 9.64 -10.30
C VAL A 253 8.10 11.12 -10.69
N PHE A 254 7.07 11.65 -11.36
CA PHE A 254 7.08 13.02 -11.85
C PHE A 254 7.00 14.05 -10.72
N THR A 255 6.18 13.78 -9.70
CA THR A 255 6.11 14.66 -8.53
C THR A 255 7.43 14.69 -7.75
N MET A 256 8.10 13.54 -7.59
CA MET A 256 9.43 13.47 -6.98
C MET A 256 10.49 14.22 -7.80
N ALA A 257 10.43 14.08 -9.12
CA ALA A 257 11.30 14.81 -10.04
C ALA A 257 11.13 16.33 -9.89
N LEU A 258 9.89 16.81 -9.74
CA LEU A 258 9.64 18.23 -9.52
C LEU A 258 10.12 18.71 -8.14
N ILE A 259 9.88 17.93 -7.08
CA ILE A 259 10.36 18.27 -5.72
C ILE A 259 11.88 18.51 -5.72
N LEU A 260 12.65 17.60 -6.34
CA LEU A 260 14.10 17.70 -6.44
C LEU A 260 14.58 18.81 -7.36
N ALA A 261 13.73 19.30 -8.25
CA ALA A 261 14.06 20.42 -9.12
C ALA A 261 13.80 21.74 -8.38
N VAL A 262 12.82 21.76 -7.48
CA VAL A 262 12.51 22.95 -6.68
C VAL A 262 13.55 23.18 -5.57
N ALA A 263 14.03 22.14 -4.89
CA ALA A 263 14.99 22.36 -3.80
C ALA A 263 16.08 21.26 -3.74
N PRO A 264 17.29 21.60 -3.25
CA PRO A 264 18.35 20.62 -3.03
C PRO A 264 17.99 19.65 -1.90
N THR A 265 18.70 18.51 -1.84
CA THR A 265 18.35 17.38 -0.97
C THR A 265 18.39 17.76 0.51
N SER A 266 19.39 18.55 0.95
CA SER A 266 19.55 18.96 2.35
C SER A 266 18.36 19.80 2.87
N GLU A 267 17.80 20.67 2.03
CA GLU A 267 16.62 21.46 2.37
C GLU A 267 15.38 20.59 2.44
N LEU A 268 15.19 19.71 1.46
CA LEU A 268 14.03 18.81 1.39
C LEU A 268 13.90 17.88 2.61
N ILE A 269 15.02 17.54 3.25
CA ILE A 269 15.06 16.65 4.43
C ILE A 269 15.14 17.39 5.77
N SER A 270 15.30 18.72 5.79
CA SER A 270 15.46 19.50 7.03
C SER A 270 14.15 19.65 7.81
N GLY A 271 13.01 19.68 7.11
CA GLY A 271 11.67 19.84 7.67
C GLY A 271 10.89 18.53 7.85
N GLY A 272 9.56 18.64 7.87
CA GLY A 272 8.62 17.50 7.86
C GLY A 272 8.53 16.84 6.48
N SER A 273 7.36 16.88 5.86
CA SER A 273 7.23 16.36 4.48
C SER A 273 7.94 17.27 3.46
N PRO A 274 8.68 16.71 2.48
CA PRO A 274 9.32 17.50 1.42
C PRO A 274 8.31 18.35 0.62
N PHE A 275 7.06 17.88 0.54
CA PHE A 275 5.95 18.61 -0.05
C PHE A 275 5.63 19.91 0.70
N VAL A 276 5.57 19.84 2.03
CA VAL A 276 5.32 21.00 2.89
C VAL A 276 6.53 21.94 2.87
N THR A 277 7.75 21.39 2.90
CA THR A 277 8.99 22.16 2.75
C THR A 277 8.98 22.96 1.45
N VAL A 278 8.71 22.33 0.31
CA VAL A 278 8.62 23.02 -0.97
C VAL A 278 7.57 24.14 -0.92
N MET A 279 6.37 23.88 -0.39
CA MET A 279 5.33 24.91 -0.28
C MET A 279 5.71 26.07 0.63
N SER A 280 6.53 25.85 1.66
CA SER A 280 7.02 26.93 2.53
C SER A 280 7.98 27.89 1.81
N GLN A 281 8.65 27.41 0.74
CA GLN A 281 9.61 28.20 -0.04
C GLN A 281 8.94 28.99 -1.18
N VAL A 282 7.73 28.63 -1.60
CA VAL A 282 7.02 29.29 -2.71
C VAL A 282 6.57 30.73 -2.35
N GLY A 283 6.54 31.07 -1.07
CA GLY A 283 6.14 32.41 -0.60
C GLY A 283 4.63 32.68 -0.69
N ILE A 284 3.81 31.65 -0.97
CA ILE A 284 2.34 31.75 -0.90
C ILE A 284 1.93 31.61 0.57
N PRO A 285 1.28 32.62 1.18
CA PRO A 285 0.85 32.54 2.57
C PRO A 285 -0.05 31.32 2.81
N PHE A 286 0.25 30.57 3.88
CA PHE A 286 -0.48 29.37 4.33
C PHE A 286 -0.47 28.17 3.38
N ALA A 287 0.25 28.19 2.25
CA ALA A 287 0.28 27.05 1.32
C ALA A 287 0.85 25.77 1.95
N ASP A 288 1.92 25.93 2.70
CA ASP A 288 2.54 24.94 3.58
C ASP A 288 1.54 24.33 4.59
N SER A 289 0.80 25.18 5.29
CA SER A 289 -0.19 24.80 6.30
C SER A 289 -1.38 24.06 5.67
N VAL A 290 -1.92 24.57 4.57
CA VAL A 290 -3.00 23.92 3.81
C VAL A 290 -2.54 22.55 3.31
N LEU A 291 -1.31 22.45 2.78
CA LEU A 291 -0.79 21.18 2.31
C LEU A 291 -0.63 20.20 3.49
N ASN A 292 -0.06 20.64 4.62
CA ASN A 292 0.07 19.81 5.83
C ASN A 292 -1.29 19.27 6.30
N PHE A 293 -2.36 20.07 6.24
CA PHE A 293 -3.72 19.62 6.51
C PHE A 293 -4.21 18.56 5.52
N VAL A 294 -3.94 18.72 4.23
CA VAL A 294 -4.25 17.69 3.23
C VAL A 294 -3.47 16.40 3.48
N LEU A 295 -2.22 16.49 3.95
CA LEU A 295 -1.41 15.32 4.30
C LEU A 295 -2.02 14.51 5.46
N ILE A 296 -2.62 15.17 6.44
CA ILE A 296 -3.38 14.51 7.51
C ILE A 296 -4.63 13.81 6.95
N ILE A 297 -5.40 14.48 6.09
CA ILE A 297 -6.54 13.86 5.40
C ILE A 297 -6.08 12.63 4.60
N ALA A 298 -4.93 12.73 3.94
CA ALA A 298 -4.37 11.65 3.16
C ALA A 298 -4.05 10.42 4.01
N ALA A 299 -3.40 10.63 5.16
CA ALA A 299 -3.07 9.59 6.12
C ALA A 299 -4.32 8.95 6.73
N LEU A 300 -5.30 9.75 7.18
CA LEU A 300 -6.54 9.24 7.77
C LEU A 300 -7.37 8.41 6.78
N SER A 301 -7.42 8.84 5.51
CA SER A 301 -8.03 8.08 4.41
C SER A 301 -7.31 6.76 4.16
N ALA A 302 -5.97 6.77 4.10
CA ALA A 302 -5.18 5.55 3.92
C ALA A 302 -5.35 4.57 5.08
N MET A 303 -5.32 5.05 6.33
CA MET A 303 -5.60 4.25 7.54
C MET A 303 -6.94 3.54 7.45
N ASN A 304 -7.97 4.28 7.07
CA ASN A 304 -9.33 3.78 6.98
C ASN A 304 -9.46 2.70 5.89
N ALA A 305 -8.86 2.93 4.71
CA ALA A 305 -8.82 1.95 3.63
C ALA A 305 -8.02 0.69 4.00
N GLN A 306 -6.87 0.83 4.66
CA GLN A 306 -6.03 -0.28 5.11
C GLN A 306 -6.70 -1.10 6.21
N LEU A 307 -7.33 -0.45 7.20
CA LEU A 307 -8.08 -1.14 8.25
C LEU A 307 -9.27 -1.90 7.65
N TYR A 308 -9.99 -1.28 6.71
CA TYR A 308 -11.05 -1.96 5.96
C TYR A 308 -10.54 -3.19 5.19
N ALA A 309 -9.41 -3.07 4.49
CA ALA A 309 -8.80 -4.21 3.80
C ALA A 309 -8.33 -5.30 4.77
N ALA A 310 -7.78 -4.93 5.94
CA ALA A 310 -7.27 -5.86 6.94
C ALA A 310 -8.42 -6.69 7.53
N THR A 311 -9.54 -6.05 7.85
CA THR A 311 -10.73 -6.76 8.36
C THR A 311 -11.27 -7.78 7.37
N ARG A 312 -11.32 -7.44 6.07
CA ARG A 312 -11.73 -8.37 5.00
C ARG A 312 -10.74 -9.53 4.82
N MET A 313 -9.44 -9.26 4.90
CA MET A 313 -8.44 -10.32 4.80
C MET A 313 -8.53 -11.29 5.98
N LEU A 314 -8.77 -10.77 7.19
CA LEU A 314 -8.96 -11.58 8.39
C LEU A 314 -10.27 -12.38 8.34
N HIS A 315 -11.34 -11.80 7.78
CA HIS A 315 -12.57 -12.53 7.50
C HIS A 315 -12.33 -13.68 6.52
N SER A 316 -11.60 -13.45 5.42
CA SER A 316 -11.26 -14.49 4.45
C SER A 316 -10.42 -15.62 5.07
N LEU A 317 -9.52 -15.29 6.00
CA LEU A 317 -8.80 -16.29 6.80
C LEU A 317 -9.78 -17.11 7.66
N ALA A 318 -10.77 -16.46 8.29
CA ALA A 318 -11.78 -17.14 9.10
C ALA A 318 -12.67 -18.07 8.26
N ASP A 319 -13.10 -17.63 7.07
CA ASP A 319 -13.87 -18.43 6.09
C ASP A 319 -13.10 -19.68 5.68
N SER A 320 -11.78 -19.56 5.53
CA SER A 320 -10.90 -20.68 5.19
C SER A 320 -10.61 -21.61 6.39
N GLY A 321 -11.20 -21.35 7.57
CA GLY A 321 -10.94 -22.08 8.81
C GLY A 321 -9.56 -21.79 9.41
N HIS A 322 -8.91 -20.72 8.97
CA HIS A 322 -7.53 -20.33 9.27
C HIS A 322 -7.40 -19.15 10.24
N ALA A 323 -8.52 -18.65 10.79
CA ALA A 323 -8.56 -17.67 11.87
C ALA A 323 -9.63 -18.04 12.92
N PRO A 324 -9.63 -17.42 14.12
CA PRO A 324 -10.64 -17.68 15.15
C PRO A 324 -12.07 -17.45 14.64
N ARG A 325 -13.03 -18.31 15.05
CA ARG A 325 -14.45 -18.20 14.65
C ARG A 325 -15.07 -16.83 14.97
N LEU A 326 -14.56 -16.12 15.96
CA LEU A 326 -14.99 -14.76 16.31
C LEU A 326 -14.77 -13.76 15.17
N ALA A 327 -13.72 -13.93 14.35
CA ALA A 327 -13.44 -13.05 13.22
C ALA A 327 -14.45 -13.19 12.06
N HIS A 328 -15.24 -14.27 12.04
CA HIS A 328 -16.32 -14.50 11.06
C HIS A 328 -17.64 -13.82 11.47
N LYS A 329 -17.80 -13.39 12.73
CA LYS A 329 -19.05 -12.76 13.18
C LYS A 329 -19.15 -11.33 12.65
N THR A 330 -20.24 -11.02 11.96
CA THR A 330 -20.61 -9.68 11.53
C THR A 330 -21.68 -9.09 12.45
N SER A 331 -21.65 -7.76 12.63
CA SER A 331 -22.69 -7.00 13.32
C SER A 331 -23.98 -6.95 12.51
N SER A 332 -25.07 -6.47 13.11
CA SER A 332 -26.36 -6.21 12.42
C SER A 332 -26.23 -5.26 11.22
N ASN A 333 -25.19 -4.40 11.23
CA ASN A 333 -24.88 -3.46 10.16
C ASN A 333 -23.93 -4.06 9.09
N GLY A 334 -23.51 -5.32 9.23
CA GLY A 334 -22.63 -6.03 8.29
C GLY A 334 -21.13 -5.83 8.52
N ALA A 335 -20.72 -5.01 9.50
CA ALA A 335 -19.32 -4.78 9.85
C ALA A 335 -18.75 -5.91 10.76
N PRO A 336 -17.55 -6.47 10.48
CA PRO A 336 -16.93 -7.53 11.28
C PRO A 336 -16.20 -6.96 12.52
N ILE A 337 -16.94 -6.64 13.58
CA ILE A 337 -16.45 -5.90 14.77
C ILE A 337 -15.20 -6.56 15.41
N HIS A 338 -15.17 -7.89 15.54
CA HIS A 338 -14.01 -8.57 16.13
C HIS A 338 -12.78 -8.49 15.23
N ALA A 339 -12.96 -8.52 13.92
CA ALA A 339 -11.86 -8.34 12.99
C ALA A 339 -11.29 -6.92 13.06
N VAL A 340 -12.13 -5.90 13.33
CA VAL A 340 -11.69 -4.52 13.55
C VAL A 340 -10.80 -4.44 14.79
N TRP A 341 -11.23 -4.99 15.93
CA TRP A 341 -10.41 -5.01 17.15
C TRP A 341 -9.09 -5.75 16.98
N MET A 342 -9.11 -6.90 16.30
CA MET A 342 -7.89 -7.64 16.00
C MET A 342 -6.97 -6.87 15.05
N SER A 343 -7.54 -6.11 14.12
CA SER A 343 -6.78 -5.29 13.16
C SER A 343 -6.31 -3.96 13.75
N ALA A 344 -6.91 -3.51 14.86
CA ALA A 344 -6.42 -2.40 15.68
C ALA A 344 -5.11 -2.72 16.41
N GLY A 345 -4.60 -3.96 16.33
CA GLY A 345 -3.29 -4.32 16.90
C GLY A 345 -2.14 -3.43 16.40
N GLY A 346 -2.19 -2.99 15.14
CA GLY A 346 -1.17 -2.12 14.55
C GLY A 346 -1.15 -0.71 15.13
N ILE A 347 -2.33 -0.22 15.52
CA ILE A 347 -2.49 1.03 16.27
C ILE A 347 -1.85 0.90 17.65
N ALA A 348 -2.11 -0.20 18.35
CA ALA A 348 -1.53 -0.45 19.67
C ALA A 348 0.00 -0.57 19.60
N VAL A 349 0.52 -1.27 18.58
CA VAL A 349 1.97 -1.34 18.33
C VAL A 349 2.52 0.04 17.98
N ALA A 350 1.84 0.84 17.14
CA ALA A 350 2.28 2.20 16.83
C ALA A 350 2.40 3.06 18.10
N ALA A 351 1.40 3.04 18.98
CA ALA A 351 1.42 3.79 20.22
C ALA A 351 2.59 3.35 21.14
N LEU A 352 2.85 2.04 21.22
CA LEU A 352 3.98 1.51 22.00
C LEU A 352 5.33 1.91 21.38
N VAL A 353 5.48 1.78 20.06
CA VAL A 353 6.70 2.20 19.34
C VAL A 353 6.93 3.70 19.52
N TYR A 354 5.90 4.53 19.38
CA TYR A 354 6.01 5.98 19.57
C TYR A 354 6.36 6.34 21.01
N ALA A 355 5.86 5.59 22.00
CA ALA A 355 6.22 5.78 23.41
C ALA A 355 7.69 5.41 23.70
N MET A 356 8.24 4.42 22.98
CA MET A 356 9.63 3.98 23.15
C MET A 356 10.62 4.79 22.31
N VAL A 357 10.22 5.21 21.10
CA VAL A 357 11.05 5.88 20.10
C VAL A 357 10.23 6.98 19.41
N PRO A 358 10.04 8.15 20.05
CA PRO A 358 9.18 9.22 19.53
C PRO A 358 9.57 9.70 18.13
N GLU A 359 10.87 9.87 17.85
CA GLU A 359 11.37 10.39 16.57
C GLU A 359 11.47 9.32 15.46
N GLY A 360 11.27 8.04 15.79
CA GLY A 360 11.47 6.91 14.86
C GLY A 360 10.21 6.10 14.56
N GLY A 361 9.05 6.51 15.11
CA GLY A 361 7.80 5.77 15.02
C GLY A 361 7.39 5.43 13.59
N PHE A 362 7.37 6.42 12.70
CA PHE A 362 7.01 6.23 11.30
C PHE A 362 7.93 5.24 10.57
N GLY A 363 9.25 5.42 10.68
CA GLY A 363 10.24 4.55 10.02
C GLY A 363 10.17 3.10 10.49
N ILE A 364 10.04 2.88 11.80
CA ILE A 364 9.91 1.53 12.37
C ILE A 364 8.61 0.87 11.88
N MET A 365 7.47 1.57 11.96
CA MET A 365 6.19 1.01 11.51
C MET A 365 6.19 0.72 10.01
N MET A 366 6.79 1.61 9.20
CA MET A 366 7.01 1.38 7.76
C MET A 366 7.85 0.12 7.53
N SER A 367 8.94 -0.07 8.29
CA SER A 367 9.78 -1.26 8.19
C SER A 367 9.01 -2.55 8.48
N LEU A 368 8.17 -2.56 9.52
CA LEU A 368 7.32 -3.71 9.86
C LEU A 368 6.30 -4.02 8.76
N ALA A 369 5.63 -3.00 8.23
CA ALA A 369 4.65 -3.13 7.15
C ALA A 369 5.28 -3.65 5.85
N THR A 370 6.48 -3.14 5.55
CA THR A 370 7.21 -3.44 4.32
C THR A 370 7.57 -4.91 4.19
N PHE A 371 7.84 -5.61 5.30
CA PHE A 371 8.08 -7.05 5.26
C PHE A 371 6.90 -7.80 4.64
N GLY A 372 5.71 -7.54 5.17
CA GLY A 372 4.48 -8.18 4.70
C GLY A 372 4.18 -7.81 3.25
N ALA A 373 4.43 -6.55 2.84
CA ALA A 373 4.26 -6.10 1.46
C ALA A 373 5.20 -6.82 0.49
N LEU A 374 6.53 -6.78 0.75
CA LEU A 374 7.54 -7.44 -0.07
C LEU A 374 7.29 -8.95 -0.18
N ALA A 375 7.03 -9.61 0.95
CA ALA A 375 6.79 -11.05 1.00
C ALA A 375 5.49 -11.44 0.27
N THR A 376 4.42 -10.64 0.39
CA THR A 376 3.17 -10.87 -0.33
C THR A 376 3.36 -10.73 -1.83
N TRP A 377 4.02 -9.66 -2.28
CA TRP A 377 4.29 -9.43 -3.70
C TRP A 377 5.21 -10.50 -4.29
N PHE A 378 6.19 -10.97 -3.51
CA PHE A 378 7.01 -12.11 -3.88
C PHE A 378 6.16 -13.36 -4.07
N MET A 379 5.29 -13.68 -3.11
CA MET A 379 4.38 -14.82 -3.18
C MET A 379 3.41 -14.72 -4.36
N ILE A 380 2.96 -13.53 -4.75
CA ILE A 380 2.14 -13.31 -5.94
C ILE A 380 2.88 -13.73 -7.21
N LEU A 381 4.13 -13.30 -7.38
CA LEU A 381 4.92 -13.63 -8.56
C LEU A 381 5.28 -15.12 -8.62
N VAL A 382 5.61 -15.73 -7.47
CA VAL A 382 5.83 -17.19 -7.38
C VAL A 382 4.56 -17.96 -7.72
N THR A 383 3.40 -17.51 -7.21
CA THR A 383 2.09 -18.08 -7.53
C THR A 383 1.79 -17.98 -9.02
N HIS A 384 2.11 -16.83 -9.64
CA HIS A 384 1.92 -16.63 -11.08
C HIS A 384 2.75 -17.59 -11.93
N VAL A 385 4.01 -17.86 -11.53
CA VAL A 385 4.84 -18.87 -12.18
C VAL A 385 4.21 -20.26 -12.10
N ALA A 386 3.71 -20.66 -10.93
CA ALA A 386 3.02 -21.94 -10.75
C ALA A 386 1.70 -22.03 -11.54
N PHE A 387 0.90 -20.96 -11.54
CA PHE A 387 -0.32 -20.81 -12.33
C PHE A 387 -0.04 -21.05 -13.83
N ARG A 388 0.95 -20.35 -14.38
CA ARG A 388 1.32 -20.47 -15.80
C ARG A 388 1.85 -21.86 -16.17
N ARG A 389 2.61 -22.51 -15.28
CA ARG A 389 3.02 -23.92 -15.47
C ARG A 389 1.82 -24.85 -15.59
N LYS A 390 0.81 -24.68 -14.73
CA LYS A 390 -0.43 -25.47 -14.76
C LYS A 390 -1.25 -25.19 -16.02
N VAL A 391 -1.47 -23.92 -16.35
CA VAL A 391 -2.19 -23.51 -17.58
C VAL A 391 -1.54 -24.07 -18.84
N HIS A 392 -0.20 -24.04 -18.92
CA HIS A 392 0.54 -24.61 -20.04
C HIS A 392 0.35 -26.13 -20.13
N ARG A 393 0.43 -26.84 -18.99
CA ARG A 393 0.21 -28.30 -18.92
C ARG A 393 -1.21 -28.69 -19.34
N GLU A 394 -2.20 -27.88 -18.97
CA GLU A 394 -3.62 -28.11 -19.27
C GLU A 394 -4.03 -27.55 -20.65
N GLN A 395 -3.11 -26.96 -21.41
CA GLN A 395 -3.35 -26.34 -22.72
C GLN A 395 -4.49 -25.31 -22.73
N VAL A 396 -4.64 -24.60 -21.61
CA VAL A 396 -5.73 -23.65 -21.43
C VAL A 396 -5.38 -22.31 -22.09
N VAL A 397 -6.25 -21.82 -22.96
CA VAL A 397 -6.10 -20.50 -23.59
C VAL A 397 -6.41 -19.40 -22.57
N LEU A 398 -5.53 -18.39 -22.53
CA LEU A 398 -5.68 -17.21 -21.68
C LEU A 398 -6.07 -15.98 -22.49
N GLU A 399 -7.07 -15.26 -21.99
CA GLU A 399 -7.61 -14.05 -22.62
C GLU A 399 -6.78 -12.77 -22.36
N TYR A 400 -5.99 -12.80 -21.30
CA TYR A 400 -5.03 -11.76 -20.93
C TYR A 400 -3.73 -12.47 -20.54
N LYS A 401 -2.60 -11.89 -20.90
CA LYS A 401 -1.26 -12.44 -20.61
C LYS A 401 -0.33 -11.30 -20.22
N LEU A 402 0.45 -11.50 -19.18
CA LEU A 402 1.59 -10.66 -18.82
C LEU A 402 2.66 -10.86 -19.91
N PRO A 403 3.04 -9.78 -20.63
CA PRO A 403 4.11 -9.87 -21.61
C PRO A 403 5.44 -10.23 -20.93
N GLY A 404 6.27 -11.03 -21.61
CA GLY A 404 7.59 -11.41 -21.10
C GLY A 404 7.60 -12.56 -20.09
N TYR A 405 6.49 -13.28 -19.88
CA TYR A 405 6.52 -14.52 -19.09
C TYR A 405 7.47 -15.56 -19.71
N PRO A 406 8.30 -16.29 -18.93
CA PRO A 406 8.42 -16.26 -17.46
C PRO A 406 9.39 -15.22 -16.90
N ALA A 407 10.25 -14.63 -17.75
CA ALA A 407 11.31 -13.70 -17.34
C ALA A 407 10.77 -12.53 -16.51
N ALA A 408 9.63 -11.95 -16.92
CA ALA A 408 8.97 -10.85 -16.22
C ALA A 408 8.63 -11.19 -14.75
N SER A 409 8.05 -12.36 -14.48
CA SER A 409 7.69 -12.77 -13.12
C SER A 409 8.91 -13.15 -12.29
N LEU A 410 9.89 -13.82 -12.89
CA LEU A 410 11.12 -14.20 -12.20
C LEU A 410 11.97 -12.97 -11.86
N PHE A 411 12.08 -12.01 -12.77
CA PHE A 411 12.79 -10.76 -12.54
C PHE A 411 12.21 -9.98 -11.35
N GLY A 412 10.89 -9.78 -11.33
CA GLY A 412 10.23 -9.13 -10.19
C GLY A 412 10.42 -9.90 -8.87
N ALA A 413 10.38 -11.23 -8.90
CA ALA A 413 10.59 -12.05 -7.72
C ALA A 413 12.03 -11.95 -7.19
N VAL A 414 13.03 -11.94 -8.09
CA VAL A 414 14.44 -11.75 -7.74
C VAL A 414 14.68 -10.35 -7.15
N LEU A 415 14.09 -9.30 -7.72
CA LEU A 415 14.19 -7.96 -7.16
C LEU A 415 13.61 -7.89 -5.75
N LEU A 416 12.39 -8.42 -5.55
CA LEU A 416 11.74 -8.44 -4.23
C LEU A 416 12.53 -9.27 -3.20
N ALA A 417 13.09 -10.41 -3.60
CA ALA A 417 13.97 -11.21 -2.74
C ALA A 417 15.26 -10.45 -2.39
N GLY A 418 15.86 -9.76 -3.37
CA GLY A 418 17.01 -8.90 -3.16
C GLY A 418 16.72 -7.77 -2.17
N LEU A 419 15.55 -7.11 -2.29
CA LEU A 419 15.12 -6.07 -1.37
C LEU A 419 14.86 -6.61 0.04
N LEU A 420 14.27 -7.80 0.17
CA LEU A 420 14.11 -8.47 1.47
C LEU A 420 15.47 -8.70 2.13
N VAL A 421 16.45 -9.25 1.42
CA VAL A 421 17.80 -9.47 1.97
C VAL A 421 18.48 -8.14 2.31
N THR A 422 18.38 -7.15 1.42
CA THR A 422 18.96 -5.80 1.61
C THR A 422 18.37 -5.10 2.83
N SER A 423 17.09 -5.32 3.14
CA SER A 423 16.45 -4.67 4.28
C SER A 423 17.14 -4.95 5.62
N PHE A 424 17.87 -6.06 5.77
CA PHE A 424 18.61 -6.36 7.00
C PHE A 424 19.84 -5.46 7.21
N VAL A 425 20.49 -5.04 6.12
CA VAL A 425 21.71 -4.21 6.19
C VAL A 425 21.41 -2.71 6.16
N VAL A 426 20.18 -2.33 5.81
CA VAL A 426 19.71 -0.94 5.82
C VAL A 426 19.20 -0.59 7.22
N PRO A 427 19.84 0.34 7.96
CA PRO A 427 19.50 0.62 9.36
C PRO A 427 18.02 0.95 9.60
N GLU A 428 17.42 1.69 8.69
CA GLU A 428 16.02 2.13 8.72
C GLU A 428 15.06 0.96 8.55
N PHE A 429 15.48 -0.09 7.85
CA PHE A 429 14.68 -1.25 7.49
C PHE A 429 15.11 -2.55 8.18
N LYS A 430 16.08 -2.53 9.09
CA LYS A 430 16.57 -3.76 9.78
C LYS A 430 15.44 -4.53 10.47
N TYR A 431 14.43 -3.81 10.98
CA TYR A 431 13.28 -4.41 11.66
C TYR A 431 12.38 -5.23 10.72
N THR A 432 12.49 -5.03 9.40
CA THR A 432 11.75 -5.78 8.37
C THR A 432 11.98 -7.27 8.52
N LEU A 433 13.25 -7.71 8.61
CA LEU A 433 13.58 -9.13 8.79
C LEU A 433 13.62 -9.57 10.26
N ILE A 434 14.00 -8.69 11.19
CA ILE A 434 13.97 -9.01 12.63
C ILE A 434 12.56 -9.34 13.11
N PHE A 435 11.53 -8.67 12.59
CA PHE A 435 10.15 -9.03 12.82
C PHE A 435 9.68 -10.14 11.87
N GLY A 436 9.98 -10.00 10.59
CA GLY A 436 9.38 -10.81 9.54
C GLY A 436 9.73 -12.29 9.61
N VAL A 437 11.00 -12.63 9.89
CA VAL A 437 11.43 -14.03 9.98
C VAL A 437 10.77 -14.73 11.17
N PRO A 438 10.80 -14.19 12.42
CA PRO A 438 10.01 -14.73 13.52
C PRO A 438 8.52 -14.83 13.21
N PHE A 439 7.92 -13.82 12.57
CA PHE A 439 6.51 -13.87 12.20
C PHE A 439 6.20 -15.06 11.28
N VAL A 440 7.00 -15.29 10.24
CA VAL A 440 6.84 -16.45 9.34
C VAL A 440 7.01 -17.76 10.11
N ILE A 441 8.00 -17.86 11.01
CA ILE A 441 8.22 -19.06 11.83
C ILE A 441 7.00 -19.34 12.71
N VAL A 442 6.52 -18.34 13.44
CA VAL A 442 5.35 -18.47 14.33
C VAL A 442 4.11 -18.87 13.53
N MET A 443 3.82 -18.20 12.42
CA MET A 443 2.69 -18.55 11.55
C MET A 443 2.83 -19.97 10.98
N SER A 444 4.05 -20.40 10.64
CA SER A 444 4.32 -21.76 10.16
C SER A 444 4.07 -22.82 11.21
N VAL A 445 4.51 -22.57 12.46
CA VAL A 445 4.25 -23.46 13.60
C VAL A 445 2.76 -23.53 13.91
N LEU A 446 2.08 -22.38 13.97
CA LEU A 446 0.63 -22.31 14.18
C LEU A 446 -0.15 -23.07 13.11
N TYR A 447 0.26 -22.97 11.85
CA TYR A 447 -0.34 -23.74 10.76
C TYR A 447 -0.27 -25.25 11.02
N LYS A 448 0.93 -25.75 11.35
CA LYS A 448 1.16 -27.18 11.61
C LYS A 448 0.35 -27.67 12.82
N LEU A 449 0.34 -26.90 13.91
CA LEU A 449 -0.31 -27.31 15.16
C LEU A 449 -1.84 -27.22 15.11
N VAL A 450 -2.38 -26.19 14.46
CA VAL A 450 -3.82 -25.84 14.59
C VAL A 450 -4.62 -26.13 13.34
N PHE A 451 -4.01 -26.05 12.15
CA PHE A 451 -4.75 -25.96 10.89
C PHE A 451 -4.47 -27.08 9.89
N ALA A 452 -3.29 -27.70 9.94
CA ALA A 452 -2.90 -28.77 9.02
C ALA A 452 -3.86 -29.98 9.06
N GLY A 453 -4.35 -30.34 10.25
CA GLY A 453 -5.27 -31.47 10.46
C GLY A 453 -6.76 -31.19 10.25
N LYS A 454 -7.17 -29.92 10.06
CA LYS A 454 -8.59 -29.58 9.91
C LYS A 454 -9.07 -29.81 8.47
N LYS A 455 -10.13 -30.61 8.30
CA LYS A 455 -10.89 -30.70 7.04
C LYS A 455 -11.56 -29.35 6.76
N GLN A 456 -11.48 -28.89 5.52
CA GLN A 456 -12.12 -27.65 5.08
C GLN A 456 -13.66 -27.80 5.21
N PRO A 457 -14.38 -26.78 5.69
CA PRO A 457 -15.80 -26.69 5.40
C PRO A 457 -15.96 -26.73 3.88
N SER A 458 -16.86 -27.58 3.37
CA SER A 458 -17.18 -27.62 1.94
C SER A 458 -17.62 -26.23 1.51
N ALA A 459 -16.86 -25.62 0.59
CA ALA A 459 -17.18 -24.35 -0.04
C ALA A 459 -18.45 -24.45 -0.88
#